data_AF-A0A7I8DCC1-F1
#
_entry.id   AF-A0A7I8DCC1-F1
#
_cell.length_a   1.000
_cell.length_b   1.000
_cell.length_c   1.000
_cell.angle_alpha   90.00
_cell.angle_beta   90.00
_cell.angle_gamma   90.00
#
_symmetry.space_group_name_H-M   'P 1'
#
loop_
_entity.id
_entity.type
_entity.pdbx_description
1 polymer ?
#
loop_
_entity_poly.entity_id
_entity_poly.type
_entity_poly.pdbx_seq_one_letter_code
_entity_poly.pdbx_strand_id
1 'polypeptide(L)'
;MRRKEYQELLHGIFIGGAFDTESMVENEQVDLIVDLRVEAPFLTVSDSDVQRVHIPLTDGATDQTESLKRAIDTIVDANRSGKKIGFH
;
A
#
# COMPACT_ATOMS: atom_id res chain seq x y z
N MET A 1 -3.91 -17.58 8.57
CA MET A 1 -4.44 -16.65 7.55
C MET A 1 -5.49 -15.78 8.18
N ARG A 2 -5.31 -14.46 8.12
CA ARG A 2 -6.36 -13.51 8.53
C ARG A 2 -7.45 -13.43 7.48
N ARG A 3 -8.60 -12.90 7.89
CA ARG A 3 -9.72 -12.64 6.98
C ARG A 3 -9.27 -11.66 5.88
N LYS A 4 -9.50 -12.03 4.63
CA LYS A 4 -9.14 -11.26 3.44
C LYS A 4 -10.29 -10.32 3.07
N GLU A 5 -10.13 -9.05 3.42
CA GLU A 5 -11.06 -7.96 3.07
C GLU A 5 -10.42 -6.99 2.03
N TYR A 6 -9.27 -7.38 1.47
CA TYR A 6 -8.56 -6.68 0.40
C TYR A 6 -8.68 -7.43 -0.93
N GLN A 7 -8.39 -6.73 -2.03
CA GLN A 7 -8.45 -7.24 -3.39
C GLN A 7 -7.06 -7.31 -4.01
N GLU A 8 -6.81 -8.32 -4.84
CA GLU A 8 -5.67 -8.31 -5.76
C GLU A 8 -6.09 -7.54 -7.00
N LEU A 9 -5.52 -6.37 -7.22
CA LEU A 9 -5.83 -5.51 -8.36
C LEU A 9 -5.15 -6.06 -9.63
N LEU A 10 -3.89 -6.44 -9.49
CA LEU A 10 -3.05 -7.08 -10.50
C LEU A 10 -2.13 -8.08 -9.78
N HIS A 11 -1.47 -8.96 -10.53
CA HIS A 11 -0.59 -9.95 -9.93
C HIS A 11 0.48 -9.31 -9.02
N GLY A 12 0.43 -9.65 -7.73
CA GLY A 12 1.36 -9.11 -6.72
C GLY A 12 1.09 -7.65 -6.32
N ILE A 13 -0.08 -7.09 -6.67
CA ILE A 13 -0.52 -5.75 -6.28
C ILE A 13 -1.89 -5.85 -5.60
N PHE A 14 -1.95 -5.44 -4.35
CA PHE A 14 -3.13 -5.56 -3.49
C PHE A 14 -3.63 -4.18 -3.05
N ILE A 15 -4.95 -4.01 -3.04
CA ILE A 15 -5.65 -2.79 -2.59
C ILE A 15 -6.65 -3.13 -1.50
N GLY A 16 -6.70 -2.34 -0.44
CA GLY A 16 -7.61 -2.51 0.68
C GLY A 16 -7.67 -1.25 1.53
N GLY A 17 -8.26 -1.35 2.71
CA GLY A 17 -8.19 -0.31 3.74
C GLY A 17 -6.96 -0.46 4.63
N ALA A 18 -6.71 0.56 5.46
CA ALA A 18 -5.57 0.57 6.39
C ALA A 18 -5.58 -0.57 7.44
N PHE A 19 -6.75 -1.16 7.71
CA PHE A 19 -6.89 -2.31 8.60
C PHE A 19 -6.55 -3.64 7.92
N ASP A 20 -6.47 -3.66 6.59
CA ASP A 20 -6.20 -4.87 5.81
C ASP A 20 -4.69 -5.11 5.63
N THR A 21 -3.88 -4.10 5.94
CA THR A 21 -2.41 -4.13 5.78
C THR A 21 -1.78 -5.33 6.47
N GLU A 22 -2.20 -5.65 7.70
CA GLU A 22 -1.69 -6.80 8.44
C GLU A 22 -2.05 -8.13 7.76
N SER A 23 -3.28 -8.23 7.24
CA SER A 23 -3.72 -9.39 6.46
C SER A 23 -2.97 -9.52 5.13
N MET A 24 -2.65 -8.41 4.46
CA MET A 24 -1.81 -8.42 3.24
C MET A 24 -0.40 -8.94 3.53
N VAL A 25 0.21 -8.51 4.65
CA VAL A 25 1.53 -8.97 5.09
C VAL A 25 1.51 -10.45 5.43
N GLU A 26 0.60 -10.89 6.29
CA GLU A 26 0.57 -12.29 6.75
C GLU A 26 0.18 -13.28 5.64
N ASN A 27 -0.81 -12.94 4.80
CA ASN A 27 -1.35 -13.88 3.82
C ASN A 27 -0.58 -13.86 2.51
N GLU A 28 -0.21 -12.67 2.03
CA GLU A 28 0.38 -12.50 0.70
C GLU A 28 1.88 -12.27 0.75
N GLN A 29 2.45 -11.97 1.92
CA GLN A 29 3.87 -11.64 2.12
C GLN A 29 4.24 -10.42 1.28
N VAL A 30 3.49 -9.32 1.44
CA VAL A 30 3.82 -8.05 0.76
C VAL A 30 5.11 -7.46 1.31
N ASP A 31 5.98 -7.01 0.42
CA ASP A 31 7.28 -6.41 0.75
C ASP A 31 7.17 -4.89 0.99
N LEU A 32 6.14 -4.27 0.40
CA LEU A 32 5.93 -2.83 0.41
C LEU A 32 4.48 -2.47 0.68
N ILE A 33 4.26 -1.54 1.61
CA ILE A 33 2.99 -0.88 1.85
C ILE A 33 3.08 0.58 1.43
N VAL A 34 2.18 1.02 0.54
CA VAL A 34 2.01 2.43 0.18
C VAL A 34 0.76 2.98 0.88
N ASP A 35 0.96 3.87 1.85
CA ASP A 35 -0.13 4.54 2.59
C ASP A 35 -0.44 5.88 1.91
N LEU A 36 -1.67 6.03 1.40
CA LEU A 36 -2.12 7.21 0.69
C LEU A 36 -2.91 8.20 1.57
N ARG A 37 -3.12 7.91 2.85
CA ARG A 37 -3.96 8.76 3.72
C ARG A 37 -3.21 10.00 4.18
N VAL A 38 -3.90 11.14 4.23
CA VAL A 38 -3.37 12.36 4.88
C VAL A 38 -3.24 12.15 6.39
N GLU A 39 -4.28 11.62 7.02
CA GLU A 39 -4.31 11.35 8.46
C GLU A 39 -3.66 10.01 8.77
N ALA A 40 -2.33 10.02 8.97
CA ALA A 40 -1.55 8.82 9.20
C ALA A 40 -0.90 8.74 10.60
N PRO A 41 -1.66 8.60 11.71
CA PRO A 41 -1.09 8.31 13.01
C PRO A 41 -0.92 6.80 13.30
N PHE A 42 -1.51 5.92 12.50
CA PHE A 42 -1.52 4.47 12.79
C PHE A 42 -0.37 3.72 12.10
N LEU A 43 0.58 3.25 12.91
CA LEU A 43 1.49 2.16 12.58
C LEU A 43 0.77 0.84 12.90
N THR A 44 0.22 0.16 11.89
CA THR A 44 -0.39 -1.17 12.04
C THR A 44 0.52 -2.31 11.54
N VAL A 45 1.70 -2.00 11.00
CA VAL A 45 2.64 -3.04 10.57
C VAL A 45 3.71 -3.20 11.64
N SER A 46 3.55 -4.25 12.45
CA SER A 46 4.50 -4.64 13.49
C SER A 46 5.68 -5.47 12.95
N ASP A 47 5.73 -5.74 11.64
CA ASP A 47 6.79 -6.55 11.03
C ASP A 47 7.96 -5.69 10.55
N SER A 48 9.18 -6.03 10.99
CA SER A 48 10.41 -5.30 10.72
C SER A 48 10.84 -5.31 9.26
N ASP A 49 10.30 -6.24 8.47
CA ASP A 49 10.81 -6.57 7.14
C ASP A 49 9.99 -5.95 6.00
N VAL A 50 8.82 -5.38 6.31
CA VAL A 50 7.94 -4.74 5.33
C VAL A 50 8.25 -3.25 5.24
N GLN A 51 8.58 -2.79 4.04
CA GLN A 51 8.82 -1.37 3.82
C GLN A 51 7.49 -0.61 3.77
N ARG A 52 7.45 0.58 4.37
CA ARG A 52 6.30 1.49 4.25
C ARG A 52 6.71 2.79 3.58
N VAL A 53 5.94 3.22 2.59
CA VAL A 53 6.09 4.50 1.92
C VAL A 53 4.79 5.29 2.10
N HIS A 54 4.90 6.50 2.63
CA HIS A 54 3.76 7.39 2.86
C HIS A 54 3.71 8.47 1.78
N ILE A 55 2.61 8.49 1.01
CA ILE A 55 2.37 9.43 -0.10
C ILE A 55 0.95 9.99 0.09
N PRO A 56 0.77 11.01 0.94
CA PRO A 56 -0.56 11.48 1.31
C PRO A 56 -1.30 12.07 0.09
N LEU A 57 -2.55 11.65 -0.08
CA LEU A 57 -3.53 12.17 -1.02
C LEU A 57 -4.73 12.70 -0.23
N THR A 58 -5.02 13.99 -0.40
CA THR A 58 -6.19 14.66 0.16
C THR A 58 -7.43 14.29 -0.63
N ASP A 59 -8.45 13.79 0.05
CA ASP A 59 -9.71 13.43 -0.59
C ASP A 59 -10.37 14.67 -1.22
N GLY A 60 -10.91 14.50 -2.44
CA GLY A 60 -11.55 15.57 -3.22
C GLY A 60 -10.64 16.68 -3.74
N ALA A 61 -9.33 16.65 -3.52
CA ALA A 61 -8.41 17.68 -4.02
C ALA A 61 -7.96 17.42 -5.48
N THR A 62 -7.93 18.48 -6.29
CA THR A 62 -7.66 18.42 -7.74
C THR A 62 -6.18 18.55 -8.12
N ASP A 63 -5.36 19.16 -7.28
CA ASP A 63 -3.97 19.54 -7.61
C ASP A 63 -2.95 18.55 -7.03
N GLN A 64 -3.14 17.25 -7.31
CA GLN A 64 -2.34 16.17 -6.72
C GLN A 64 -1.62 15.29 -7.74
N THR A 65 -1.48 15.78 -8.98
CA THR A 65 -0.86 15.04 -10.08
C THR A 65 0.51 14.48 -9.73
N GLU A 66 1.36 15.25 -9.05
CA GLU A 66 2.70 14.80 -8.66
C GLU A 66 2.66 13.70 -7.58
N SER A 67 1.78 13.83 -6.58
CA SER A 67 1.60 12.80 -5.55
C SER A 67 1.03 11.51 -6.14
N LEU A 68 0.05 11.62 -7.04
CA LEU A 68 -0.53 10.49 -7.78
C LEU A 68 0.54 9.80 -8.63
N LYS A 69 1.32 10.58 -9.40
CA LYS A 69 2.42 10.05 -10.20
C LYS A 69 3.43 9.31 -9.33
N ARG A 70 3.84 9.91 -8.21
CA ARG A 70 4.78 9.29 -7.28
C ARG A 70 4.25 7.98 -6.71
N ALA A 71 2.96 7.91 -6.35
CA ALA A 71 2.34 6.68 -5.87
C ALA A 71 2.35 5.58 -6.94
N ILE A 72 1.94 5.91 -8.16
CA ILE A 72 1.93 4.98 -9.29
C ILE A 72 3.34 4.49 -9.60
N ASP A 73 4.32 5.40 -9.74
CA ASP A 73 5.71 5.04 -10.02
C ASP A 73 6.29 4.10 -8.95
N THR A 74 6.04 4.41 -7.67
CA THR A 74 6.49 3.59 -6.54
C THR A 74 5.95 2.16 -6.62
N ILE A 75 4.64 2.01 -6.91
CA ILE A 75 3.99 0.70 -7.03
C ILE A 75 4.53 -0.06 -8.25
N VAL A 76 4.64 0.61 -9.40
CA VAL A 76 5.08 0.01 -10.66
C VAL A 76 6.53 -0.44 -10.59
N ASP A 77 7.42 0.40 -10.05
CA ASP A 77 8.85 0.07 -9.95
C ASP A 77 9.09 -1.07 -8.96
N ALA A 78 8.38 -1.07 -7.83
CA ALA A 78 8.43 -2.17 -6.87
C ALA A 78 7.94 -3.48 -7.52
N ASN A 79 6.80 -3.47 -8.23
CA ASN A 79 6.27 -4.66 -8.87
C ASN A 79 7.22 -5.20 -9.95
N ARG A 80 7.80 -4.31 -10.76
CA ARG A 80 8.81 -4.67 -11.77
C ARG A 80 10.07 -5.27 -11.16
N SER A 81 10.42 -4.90 -9.92
CA SER A 81 11.52 -5.51 -9.18
C SER A 81 11.19 -6.88 -8.57
N GLY A 82 9.97 -7.38 -8.77
CA GLY A 82 9.50 -8.67 -8.26
C GLY A 82 8.90 -8.61 -6.85
N LYS A 83 8.75 -7.40 -6.27
CA LYS A 83 8.12 -7.23 -4.97
C LYS A 83 6.60 -7.35 -5.07
N LYS A 84 5.98 -7.81 -3.98
CA LYS A 84 4.54 -7.73 -3.75
C LYS A 84 4.21 -6.45 -2.99
N ILE A 85 3.13 -5.79 -3.38
CA ILE A 85 2.78 -4.46 -2.90
C ILE A 85 1.35 -4.46 -2.37
N GLY A 86 1.17 -3.95 -1.16
CA GLY A 86 -0.12 -3.50 -0.66
C GLY A 86 -0.22 -1.98 -0.73
N PHE A 87 -1.37 -1.43 -1.06
CA PHE A 87 -1.62 0.00 -0.90
C PHE A 87 -3.03 0.26 -0.43
N HIS A 88 -3.20 1.38 0.28
CA HIS A 88 -4.44 1.72 0.97
C HIS A 88 -4.58 3.24 1.20
#